data_AF-A0A660M808-F1
#
_entry.id   AF-A0A660M808-F1
#
_cell.length_a   1.000
_cell.length_b   1.000
_cell.length_c   1.000
_cell.angle_alpha   90.00
_cell.angle_beta   90.00
_cell.angle_gamma   90.00
#
_symmetry.space_group_name_H-M   'P 1'
#
loop_
_entity.id
_entity.type
_entity.pdbx_description
1 polymer ?
#
loop_
_entity_poly.entity_id
_entity_poly.type
_entity_poly.pdbx_seq_one_letter_code
_entity_poly.pdbx_strand_id
1 'polypeptide(L)' 'KLCTLLDKPERRTVDVQADYIGIPTPNEFVVGYGLDYRQHYRNLPYIGVLKPGVYQ' A
#
# COMPACT_ATOMS: atom_id res chain seq x y z
N LYS A 1 -18.24 -6.32 6.75
CA LYS A 1 -17.57 -6.43 5.43
C LYS A 1 -16.42 -5.44 5.39
N LEU A 2 -15.28 -5.83 4.83
CA LEU A 2 -14.03 -5.08 4.75
C LEU A 2 -13.71 -4.72 3.29
N CYS A 3 -13.30 -3.49 3.05
CA CYS A 3 -12.85 -3.00 1.75
C CYS A 3 -11.44 -2.43 1.87
N THR A 4 -10.56 -2.79 0.95
CA THR A 4 -9.22 -2.20 0.85
C THR A 4 -8.89 -1.87 -0.60
N LEU A 5 -8.22 -0.73 -0.80
CA LEU A 5 -7.73 -0.35 -2.13
C LEU A 5 -6.54 -1.21 -2.55
N LEU A 6 -5.62 -1.49 -1.61
CA LEU A 6 -4.44 -2.31 -1.85
C LEU A 6 -4.44 -3.51 -0.91
N ASP A 7 -4.26 -4.71 -1.46
CA ASP A 7 -4.08 -5.92 -0.66
C ASP A 7 -2.70 -6.52 -0.94
N LYS A 8 -2.02 -6.99 0.11
CA LYS A 8 -0.72 -7.68 0.02
C LYS A 8 -0.85 -9.09 0.61
N PRO A 9 -1.38 -10.05 -0.16
CA PRO A 9 -1.67 -11.40 0.34
C PRO A 9 -0.44 -12.08 0.95
N GLU A 10 0.74 -11.88 0.36
CA GLU A 10 2.01 -12.48 0.79
C GLU A 10 2.48 -12.01 2.18
N ARG A 11 2.00 -10.86 2.68
CA ARG A 11 2.36 -10.32 4.00
C ARG A 11 1.34 -10.66 5.09
N ARG A 12 0.37 -11.53 4.81
CA ARG A 12 -0.71 -11.83 5.74
C ARG A 12 -0.18 -12.65 6.93
N THR A 13 -0.28 -12.08 8.14
CA THR A 13 0.15 -12.73 9.39
C THR A 13 -1.02 -13.28 10.21
N VAL A 14 -2.24 -12.88 9.87
CA VAL A 14 -3.48 -13.28 10.53
C VAL A 14 -4.53 -13.64 9.48
N ASP A 15 -5.41 -14.58 9.82
CA ASP A 15 -6.51 -14.98 8.94
C ASP A 15 -7.59 -13.89 8.87
N VAL A 16 -7.37 -12.91 8.00
CA VAL A 16 -8.30 -11.82 7.67
C VAL A 16 -8.36 -11.75 6.17
N GLN A 17 -9.54 -11.68 5.57
CA GLN A 17 -9.72 -11.49 4.15
C GLN A 17 -10.65 -10.31 3.91
N ALA A 18 -10.31 -9.43 2.96
CA ALA A 18 -11.19 -8.33 2.58
C ALA A 18 -12.28 -8.84 1.63
N ASP A 19 -13.51 -8.37 1.82
CA ASP A 19 -14.64 -8.69 0.94
C ASP A 19 -14.54 -7.94 -0.40
N TYR A 20 -13.89 -6.77 -0.40
CA TYR A 20 -13.70 -5.93 -1.58
C TYR A 20 -12.23 -5.52 -1.69
N ILE A 21 -11.60 -5.87 -2.82
CA ILE A 21 -10.19 -5.57 -3.10
C ILE A 21 -10.12 -4.73 -4.37
N GLY A 22 -9.48 -3.57 -4.29
CA GLY A 22 -9.21 -2.73 -5.46
C GLY A 22 -8.12 -3.30 -6.34
N ILE A 23 -6.88 -3.40 -5.81
CA ILE A 23 -5.70 -3.83 -6.54
C ILE A 23 -4.83 -4.74 -5.64
N PRO A 24 -4.53 -5.99 -6.06
CA PRO A 24 -3.50 -6.79 -5.41
C PRO A 24 -2.11 -6.19 -5.73
N THR A 25 -1.32 -5.91 -4.69
CA THR A 25 -0.05 -5.18 -4.83
C THR A 25 1.12 -6.08 -4.44
N PRO A 26 2.26 -6.02 -5.16
CA PRO A 26 3.47 -6.75 -4.80
C PRO A 26 4.07 -6.27 -3.48
N ASN A 27 5.06 -6.99 -3.00
CA ASN A 27 5.78 -6.71 -1.76
C ASN A 27 6.75 -5.50 -1.86
N GLU A 28 6.23 -4.34 -2.28
CA GLU A 28 7.03 -3.12 -2.52
C GLU A 28 6.64 -1.97 -1.59
N PHE A 29 7.57 -1.03 -1.36
CA PHE A 29 7.29 0.17 -0.56
C PHE A 29 6.53 1.19 -1.41
N VAL A 30 5.22 1.31 -1.18
CA VAL A 30 4.34 2.20 -1.95
C VAL A 30 3.95 3.45 -1.16
N VAL A 31 3.84 4.58 -1.85
CA VAL A 31 3.40 5.88 -1.33
C VAL A 31 2.38 6.52 -2.28
N GLY A 32 1.67 7.56 -1.80
CA GLY A 32 0.66 8.25 -2.59
C GLY A 32 -0.77 7.84 -2.23
N TYR A 33 -1.74 8.67 -2.63
CA TYR A 33 -3.16 8.44 -2.38
C TYR A 33 -3.48 8.14 -0.89
N GLY A 34 -2.91 8.93 0.01
CA GLY A 34 -3.03 8.76 1.46
C GLY A 34 -1.93 7.91 2.12
N LEU A 35 -1.24 7.04 1.37
CA LEU A 35 -0.07 6.31 1.85
C LEU A 35 1.13 7.25 1.99
N ASP A 36 1.93 7.07 3.05
CA ASP A 36 3.01 7.98 3.38
C ASP A 36 4.37 7.31 3.61
N TYR A 37 5.39 8.15 3.51
CA TYR A 37 6.70 7.92 4.12
C TYR A 37 7.09 9.19 4.89
N ARG A 38 7.27 9.08 6.21
CA ARG A 38 7.57 10.21 7.11
C ARG A 38 6.60 11.39 6.91
N GLN A 39 5.29 11.10 6.81
CA GLN A 39 4.22 12.09 6.56
C GLN A 39 4.24 12.74 5.17
N HIS A 40 5.20 12.44 4.30
CA HIS A 40 5.25 12.94 2.93
C HIS A 40 4.46 12.04 1.96
N TYR A 41 4.22 12.56 0.76
CA TYR A 41 3.66 11.85 -0.41
C TYR A 41 2.16 11.51 -0.37
N ARG A 42 1.46 11.68 0.76
CA ARG A 42 0.00 11.41 0.87
C ARG A 42 -0.85 12.10 -0.21
N ASN A 43 -0.43 13.29 -0.62
CA ASN A 43 -1.16 14.16 -1.54
C ASN A 43 -0.98 13.81 -3.02
N LEU A 44 -0.16 12.81 -3.36
CA LEU A 44 -0.01 12.40 -4.76
C LEU A 44 -1.32 11.77 -5.27
N PRO A 45 -1.81 12.15 -6.46
CA PRO A 45 -3.06 11.63 -7.04
C PRO A 45 -2.88 10.23 -7.66
N TYR A 46 -1.76 9.58 -7.42
CA TYR A 46 -1.42 8.24 -7.89
C TYR A 46 -0.66 7.49 -6.79
N ILE A 47 -0.60 6.17 -6.95
CA ILE A 47 0.18 5.27 -6.08
C ILE A 47 1.45 4.91 -6.85
N GLY A 48 2.60 4.97 -6.17
CA GLY A 48 3.90 4.69 -6.78
C GLY A 48 4.86 4.02 -5.81
N VAL A 49 5.90 3.42 -6.37
CA VAL A 49 6.96 2.73 -5.63
C VAL A 49 8.04 3.73 -5.24
N LEU A 50 8.37 3.77 -3.94
CA LEU A 50 9.41 4.66 -3.44
C LEU A 50 10.80 4.09 -3.79
N LYS A 51 11.69 4.95 -4.29
CA LYS A 51 13.07 4.55 -4.63
C LYS A 51 13.85 4.17 -3.36
N PRO A 52 14.64 3.07 -3.36
CA PRO A 52 15.41 2.63 -2.20
C PRO A 52 16.29 3.72 -1.57
N GLY A 53 16.99 4.54 -2.39
CA GLY A 53 17.84 5.63 -1.90
C GLY A 53 17.13 6.77 -1.15
N VAL A 54 15.81 6.69 -0.94
CA VAL A 54 15.04 7.64 -0.12
C VAL A 54 14.81 7.11 1.32
N TYR A 55 14.87 5.80 1.52
CA TYR A 55 14.56 5.16 2.81
C TYR A 55 15.61 4.17 3.31
N GLN A 56 16.63 3.88 2.51
CA GLN A 56 17.84 3.15 2.89
C GLN A 56 18.97 4.10 3.25
#